data_AF-A0A8S3F7B1-F1
#
_entry.id   AF-A0A8S3F7B1-F1
#
_cell.length_a   1.000
_cell.length_b   1.000
_cell.length_c   1.000
_cell.angle_alpha   90.00
_cell.angle_beta   90.00
_cell.angle_gamma   90.00
#
_symmetry.space_group_name_H-M   'P 1'
#
loop_
_entity.id
_entity.type
_entity.pdbx_description
1 polymer ?
#
loop_
_entity_poly.entity_id
_entity_poly.type
_entity_poly.pdbx_seq_one_letter_code
_entity_poly.pdbx_strand_id
1 'polypeptide(L)'
;YDFQFPSFQLLKYISKLKLIIGYSNNKLYLLSNRNGHLKYLTSINCAGVARRIIYDKTTRDIIYVGGDKGFFVRWYLIRDGSGYDLKLGEQLKSASINRQHNIIDMKLDPITHKLFIIGHKGCLIFDTLLNRETANVLSAHGAPVTCANIYGSSILMGFSDGVMKIFEIGTESIPVRYQLQVQQAEIRS
;
A
#
# COMPACT_ATOMS: atom_id res chain seq x y z
N TYR A 1 13.20 0.22 29.68
CA TYR A 1 14.00 0.21 28.45
C TYR A 1 13.68 1.47 27.69
N ASP A 2 14.56 2.47 27.75
CA ASP A 2 14.45 3.66 26.91
C ASP A 2 14.87 3.29 25.49
N PHE A 3 13.90 3.26 24.58
CA PHE A 3 14.16 3.01 23.18
C PHE A 3 14.82 4.26 22.57
N GLN A 4 16.14 4.26 22.48
CA GLN A 4 16.84 5.27 21.68
C GLN A 4 16.84 4.87 20.22
N PHE A 5 15.99 5.54 19.44
CA PHE A 5 16.01 5.48 17.99
C PHE A 5 16.42 6.86 17.46
N PRO A 6 17.73 7.13 17.27
CA PRO A 6 18.21 8.46 16.92
C PRO A 6 17.66 9.01 15.58
N SER A 7 17.01 8.16 14.76
CA SER A 7 16.39 8.52 13.48
C SER A 7 14.97 7.94 13.31
N PHE A 8 14.20 7.79 14.39
CA PHE A 8 12.84 7.26 14.27
C PHE A 8 11.89 8.24 13.60
N GLN A 9 11.36 7.84 12.46
CA GLN A 9 10.25 8.53 11.82
C GLN A 9 8.94 7.84 12.18
N LEU A 10 8.03 8.56 12.84
CA LEU A 10 6.65 8.10 12.99
C LEU A 10 5.95 8.16 11.62
N LEU A 11 5.48 7.02 11.14
CA LEU A 11 4.76 6.94 9.85
C LEU A 11 3.25 6.92 10.03
N LYS A 12 2.74 6.18 11.01
CA LYS A 12 1.30 6.10 11.28
C LYS A 12 1.02 5.71 12.72
N TYR A 13 0.00 6.34 13.30
CA TYR A 13 -0.60 5.91 14.56
C TYR A 13 -2.01 5.39 14.31
N ILE A 14 -2.28 4.14 14.69
CA ILE A 14 -3.61 3.52 14.60
C ILE A 14 -4.24 3.59 15.99
N SER A 15 -4.93 4.70 16.25
CA SER A 15 -5.45 5.07 17.59
C SER A 15 -6.33 4.00 18.23
N LYS A 16 -7.22 3.37 17.44
CA LYS A 16 -8.11 2.29 17.92
C LYS A 16 -7.35 1.09 18.47
N LEU A 17 -6.17 0.81 17.91
CA LEU A 17 -5.33 -0.34 18.28
C LEU A 17 -4.22 0.05 19.25
N LYS A 18 -4.03 1.35 19.45
CA LYS A 18 -2.88 1.93 20.13
C LYS A 18 -1.55 1.46 19.50
N LEU A 19 -1.54 1.28 18.18
CA LEU A 19 -0.34 0.83 17.45
C LEU A 19 0.37 2.01 16.79
N ILE A 20 1.69 1.97 16.84
CA ILE A 20 2.59 2.91 16.19
C ILE A 20 3.37 2.14 15.13
N ILE A 21 3.37 2.67 13.92
CA ILE A 21 4.22 2.22 12.83
C ILE A 21 5.25 3.31 12.61
N GLY A 22 6.53 2.95 12.71
CA GLY A 22 7.61 3.87 12.43
C GLY A 22 8.71 3.23 11.60
N TYR A 23 9.65 4.04 11.19
CA TYR A 23 10.73 3.65 10.31
C TYR A 23 12.05 4.24 10.78
N SER A 24 13.10 3.43 10.79
CA SER A 24 14.47 3.83 11.12
C SER A 24 15.45 2.81 10.58
N ASN A 25 16.62 3.22 10.08
CA ASN A 25 17.71 2.32 9.66
C ASN A 25 17.25 1.18 8.72
N ASN A 26 16.46 1.51 7.69
CA ASN A 26 15.88 0.54 6.76
C ASN A 26 15.02 -0.54 7.43
N LYS A 27 14.49 -0.27 8.61
CA LYS A 27 13.56 -1.16 9.32
C LYS A 27 12.24 -0.46 9.56
N LEU A 28 11.16 -1.18 9.30
CA LEU A 28 9.83 -0.83 9.77
C LEU A 28 9.63 -1.45 11.15
N TYR A 29 9.14 -0.63 12.07
CA TYR A 29 8.86 -0.99 13.45
C TYR A 29 7.38 -0.96 13.69
N LEU A 30 6.89 -1.95 14.41
CA LEU A 30 5.54 -1.97 14.95
C LEU A 30 5.64 -1.96 16.48
N LEU A 31 5.11 -0.91 17.08
CA LEU A 31 5.12 -0.68 18.53
C LEU A 31 3.68 -0.58 19.03
N SER A 32 3.45 -0.96 20.28
CA SER A 32 2.21 -0.72 21.02
C SER A 32 2.42 0.44 21.98
N ASN A 33 1.45 1.33 22.12
CA ASN A 33 1.42 2.39 23.12
C ASN A 33 0.19 2.23 24.02
N ARG A 34 0.26 1.29 24.97
CA ARG A 34 -0.83 1.06 25.93
C ARG A 34 -0.52 1.80 27.21
N ASN A 35 -1.49 2.58 27.68
CA ASN A 35 -1.41 3.32 28.95
C ASN A 35 -0.17 4.23 29.05
N GLY A 36 0.26 4.81 27.93
CA GLY A 36 1.46 5.66 27.87
C GLY A 36 2.79 4.91 27.82
N HIS A 37 2.76 3.57 27.85
CA HIS A 37 3.95 2.74 27.76
C HIS A 37 4.16 2.19 26.35
N LEU A 38 5.30 2.56 25.77
CA LEU A 38 5.76 2.03 24.49
C LEU A 38 6.33 0.62 24.68
N LYS A 39 5.76 -0.35 23.97
CA LYS A 39 6.23 -1.74 23.89
C LYS A 39 6.60 -2.06 22.45
N TYR A 40 7.84 -2.50 22.24
CA TYR A 40 8.25 -3.08 20.96
C TYR A 40 7.51 -4.39 20.70
N LEU A 41 6.94 -4.53 19.51
CA LEU A 41 6.26 -5.76 19.09
C LEU A 41 7.08 -6.51 18.06
N THR A 42 7.44 -5.86 16.95
CA THR A 42 8.26 -6.48 15.90
C THR A 42 8.93 -5.43 15.00
N SER A 43 9.86 -5.89 14.17
CA SER A 43 10.44 -5.11 13.08
C SER A 43 10.73 -5.96 11.86
N ILE A 44 10.82 -5.33 10.70
CA ILE A 44 11.13 -5.98 9.43
C ILE A 44 12.11 -5.14 8.61
N ASN A 45 13.08 -5.81 7.99
CA ASN A 45 14.00 -5.16 7.06
C ASN A 45 13.26 -4.75 5.79
N CYS A 46 13.48 -3.52 5.37
CA CYS A 46 12.89 -2.91 4.20
C CYS A 46 13.98 -2.63 3.17
N ALA A 47 13.73 -2.96 1.90
CA ALA A 47 14.68 -2.65 0.83
C ALA A 47 14.73 -1.15 0.47
N GLY A 48 13.80 -0.35 1.00
CA GLY A 48 13.65 1.08 0.78
C GLY A 48 12.79 1.75 1.85
N VAL A 49 12.47 3.04 1.63
CA VAL A 49 11.65 3.84 2.55
C VAL A 49 10.18 3.47 2.40
N ALA A 50 9.48 3.27 3.51
CA ALA A 50 8.04 3.07 3.50
C ALA A 50 7.30 4.37 3.18
N ARG A 51 6.37 4.33 2.23
CA ARG A 51 5.66 5.51 1.68
C ARG A 51 4.17 5.50 1.96
N ARG A 52 3.57 4.32 2.06
CA ARG A 52 2.12 4.13 2.14
C ARG A 52 1.77 3.08 3.17
N ILE A 53 0.77 3.38 4.00
CA ILE A 53 0.30 2.46 5.05
C ILE A 53 -1.22 2.43 5.06
N ILE A 54 -1.80 1.26 4.86
CA ILE A 54 -3.25 1.00 4.96
C ILE A 54 -3.49 0.06 6.14
N TYR A 55 -4.53 0.35 6.91
CA TYR A 55 -5.05 -0.56 7.93
C TYR A 55 -6.44 -1.01 7.49
N ASP A 56 -6.56 -2.30 7.21
CA ASP A 56 -7.79 -2.98 6.85
C ASP A 56 -8.43 -3.59 8.10
N LYS A 57 -9.48 -2.93 8.58
CA LYS A 57 -10.31 -3.38 9.69
C LYS A 57 -11.45 -4.33 9.26
N THR A 58 -11.73 -4.45 7.96
CA THR A 58 -12.93 -5.13 7.46
C THR A 58 -12.69 -6.61 7.24
N THR A 59 -11.49 -7.01 6.82
CA THR A 59 -11.15 -8.42 6.60
C THR A 59 -10.66 -9.11 7.87
N ARG A 60 -9.47 -8.74 8.39
CA ARG A 60 -8.78 -9.47 9.47
C ARG A 60 -7.79 -8.61 10.29
N ASP A 61 -8.10 -7.33 10.52
CA ASP A 61 -7.19 -6.39 11.19
C ASP A 61 -5.77 -6.43 10.56
N ILE A 62 -5.69 -6.21 9.24
CA ILE A 62 -4.45 -6.31 8.46
C ILE A 62 -3.82 -4.93 8.30
N ILE A 63 -2.49 -4.84 8.43
CA ILE A 63 -1.73 -3.65 8.06
C ILE A 63 -0.95 -3.93 6.79
N TYR A 64 -1.11 -3.08 5.78
CA TYR A 64 -0.32 -3.08 4.56
C TYR A 64 0.65 -1.93 4.56
N VAL A 65 1.90 -2.18 4.18
CA VAL A 65 2.93 -1.16 4.03
C VAL A 65 3.59 -1.31 2.66
N GLY A 66 3.59 -0.22 1.89
CA GLY A 66 4.25 -0.13 0.59
C GLY A 66 5.31 0.96 0.59
N GLY A 67 6.40 0.75 -0.13
CA GLY A 67 7.54 1.66 -0.16
C GLY A 67 8.32 1.67 -1.47
N ASP A 68 9.50 2.26 -1.39
CA ASP A 68 10.43 2.38 -2.52
C ASP A 68 10.94 1.01 -2.98
N LYS A 69 11.42 0.93 -4.23
CA LYS A 69 11.93 -0.31 -4.87
C LYS A 69 10.93 -1.48 -4.88
N GLY A 70 9.63 -1.17 -4.88
CA GLY A 70 8.56 -2.18 -4.92
C GLY A 70 8.42 -2.96 -3.61
N PHE A 71 9.01 -2.47 -2.52
CA PHE A 71 8.90 -3.09 -1.22
C PHE A 71 7.45 -3.07 -0.75
N PHE A 72 6.92 -4.24 -0.38
CA PHE A 72 5.58 -4.39 0.16
C PHE A 72 5.59 -5.40 1.31
N VAL A 73 4.91 -5.06 2.40
CA VAL A 73 4.76 -5.88 3.60
C VAL A 73 3.30 -5.88 4.04
N ARG A 74 2.88 -7.03 4.58
CA ARG A 74 1.59 -7.22 5.22
C ARG A 74 1.81 -7.76 6.63
N TRP A 75 1.16 -7.16 7.62
CA TRP A 75 1.10 -7.68 8.99
C TRP A 75 -0.31 -8.08 9.35
N TYR A 76 -0.44 -9.26 9.94
CA TYR A 76 -1.69 -9.75 10.52
C TYR A 76 -1.70 -9.42 12.00
N LEU A 77 -2.74 -8.76 12.46
CA LEU A 77 -2.94 -8.53 13.89
C LEU A 77 -3.85 -9.62 14.44
N ILE A 78 -3.39 -10.32 15.46
CA ILE A 78 -4.22 -11.27 16.20
C ILE A 78 -4.64 -10.61 17.50
N ARG A 79 -5.91 -10.80 17.86
CA ARG A 79 -6.42 -10.39 19.17
C ARG A 79 -6.30 -11.56 20.13
N ASP A 80 -5.66 -11.37 21.27
CA ASP A 80 -5.82 -12.21 22.44
C ASP A 80 -6.79 -11.50 23.42
N GLY A 81 -7.40 -12.21 24.36
CA GLY A 81 -8.39 -11.61 25.28
C GLY A 81 -7.89 -10.42 26.10
N SER A 82 -6.58 -10.14 26.09
CA SER A 82 -5.92 -9.01 26.75
C SER A 82 -5.56 -7.84 25.81
N GLY A 83 -5.81 -7.99 24.51
CA GLY A 83 -5.65 -6.96 23.47
C GLY A 83 -5.20 -7.54 22.13
N TYR A 84 -4.32 -6.83 21.41
CA TYR A 84 -3.60 -7.38 20.27
C TYR A 84 -2.30 -8.04 20.73
N ASP A 85 -2.14 -9.32 20.41
CA ASP A 85 -0.87 -10.02 20.50
C ASP A 85 -0.47 -10.40 19.08
N LEU A 86 0.71 -9.94 18.64
CA LEU A 86 1.16 -10.21 17.27
C LEU A 86 1.63 -11.65 17.18
N LYS A 87 0.88 -12.52 16.46
CA LYS A 87 1.60 -13.56 15.72
C LYS A 87 2.35 -12.83 14.62
N LEU A 88 3.68 -12.97 14.66
CA LEU A 88 4.64 -12.48 13.69
C LEU A 88 3.99 -12.39 12.30
N GLY A 89 3.83 -11.15 11.83
CA GLY A 89 3.33 -10.90 10.50
C GLY A 89 4.25 -11.63 9.53
N GLU A 90 3.65 -12.52 8.75
CA GLU A 90 4.37 -13.16 7.67
C GLU A 90 4.80 -12.05 6.72
N GLN A 91 6.12 -11.83 6.59
CA GLN A 91 6.62 -11.18 5.39
C GLN A 91 6.21 -12.12 4.26
N LEU A 92 5.10 -11.81 3.60
CA LEU A 92 4.83 -12.42 2.31
C LEU A 92 6.07 -12.12 1.49
N LYS A 93 6.84 -13.18 1.24
CA LYS A 93 8.11 -13.19 0.50
C LYS A 93 7.95 -12.18 -0.61
N SER A 94 8.68 -11.06 -0.49
CA SER A 94 8.39 -9.81 -1.20
C SER A 94 7.79 -10.16 -2.54
N ALA A 95 6.47 -9.99 -2.71
CA ALA A 95 5.88 -10.09 -4.03
C ALA A 95 6.56 -8.95 -4.75
N SER A 96 7.69 -9.26 -5.37
CA SER A 96 8.64 -8.32 -5.89
C SER A 96 7.97 -7.80 -7.13
N ILE A 97 7.08 -6.83 -6.89
CA ILE A 97 6.65 -5.83 -7.84
C ILE A 97 7.97 -5.37 -8.43
N ASN A 98 8.26 -5.93 -9.60
CA ASN A 98 9.48 -5.83 -10.37
C ASN A 98 10.44 -4.82 -9.73
N ARG A 99 11.47 -5.28 -8.97
CA ARG A 99 12.30 -4.58 -7.93
C ARG A 99 12.86 -3.19 -8.28
N GLN A 100 12.48 -2.66 -9.42
CA GLN A 100 12.93 -1.45 -10.05
C GLN A 100 11.97 -0.25 -9.86
N HIS A 101 10.77 -0.42 -9.29
CA HIS A 101 9.76 0.65 -9.29
C HIS A 101 9.12 0.94 -7.93
N ASN A 102 9.04 2.23 -7.59
CA ASN A 102 8.45 2.70 -6.33
C ASN A 102 6.94 2.48 -6.32
N ILE A 103 6.40 2.12 -5.14
CA ILE A 103 4.95 2.14 -4.89
C ILE A 103 4.53 3.60 -4.71
N ILE A 104 3.66 4.07 -5.60
CA ILE A 104 3.15 5.44 -5.63
C ILE A 104 1.92 5.54 -4.75
N ASP A 105 1.06 4.54 -4.82
CA ASP A 105 -0.15 4.50 -4.02
C ASP A 105 -0.60 3.06 -3.71
N MET A 106 -1.43 2.94 -2.70
CA MET A 106 -2.17 1.72 -2.41
C MET A 106 -3.63 2.10 -2.13
N LYS A 107 -4.56 1.27 -2.60
CA LYS A 107 -6.00 1.45 -2.35
C LYS A 107 -6.61 0.11 -1.95
N LEU A 108 -7.47 0.13 -0.95
CA LEU A 108 -8.24 -1.03 -0.53
C LEU A 108 -9.69 -0.80 -0.92
N ASP A 109 -10.25 -1.72 -1.70
CA ASP A 109 -11.69 -1.77 -1.93
C ASP A 109 -12.37 -2.46 -0.73
N PRO A 110 -13.21 -1.76 0.04
CA PRO A 110 -13.85 -2.31 1.22
C PRO A 110 -14.94 -3.34 0.92
N ILE A 111 -15.46 -3.39 -0.33
CA ILE A 111 -16.53 -4.29 -0.75
C ILE A 111 -15.93 -5.61 -1.24
N THR A 112 -15.01 -5.53 -2.21
CA THR A 112 -14.38 -6.72 -2.78
C THR A 112 -13.22 -7.23 -1.95
N HIS A 113 -12.76 -6.44 -0.97
CA HIS A 113 -11.56 -6.72 -0.19
C HIS A 113 -10.35 -6.96 -1.13
N LYS A 114 -10.21 -6.16 -2.18
CA LYS A 114 -9.04 -6.19 -3.05
C LYS A 114 -8.11 -5.04 -2.71
N LEU A 115 -6.82 -5.33 -2.67
CA LEU A 115 -5.77 -4.34 -2.49
C LEU A 115 -5.12 -4.06 -3.85
N PHE A 116 -5.18 -2.80 -4.25
CA PHE A 116 -4.58 -2.30 -5.46
C PHE A 116 -3.27 -1.63 -5.07
N ILE A 117 -2.16 -2.11 -5.60
CA ILE A 117 -0.83 -1.52 -5.41
C ILE A 117 -0.44 -0.85 -6.71
N ILE A 118 -0.38 0.47 -6.69
CA ILE A 118 -0.05 1.28 -7.86
C ILE A 118 1.44 1.62 -7.81
N GLY A 119 2.18 1.13 -8.80
CA GLY A 119 3.60 1.38 -8.98
C GLY A 119 3.87 2.34 -10.15
N HIS A 120 5.14 2.73 -10.29
CA HIS A 120 5.56 3.68 -11.32
C HIS A 120 5.22 3.25 -12.76
N LYS A 121 5.28 1.96 -13.11
CA LYS A 121 5.01 1.48 -14.49
C LYS A 121 3.71 0.69 -14.65
N GLY A 122 2.80 0.77 -13.68
CA GLY A 122 1.53 0.03 -13.75
C GLY A 122 0.94 -0.26 -12.39
N CYS A 123 -0.17 -1.00 -12.39
CA CYS A 123 -0.88 -1.38 -11.18
C CYS A 123 -0.86 -2.89 -11.01
N LEU A 124 -0.63 -3.34 -9.78
CA LEU A 124 -0.85 -4.72 -9.37
C LEU A 124 -2.14 -4.82 -8.57
N ILE A 125 -2.88 -5.87 -8.83
CA ILE A 125 -4.09 -6.19 -8.06
C ILE A 125 -3.78 -7.42 -7.20
N PHE A 126 -3.97 -7.27 -5.90
CA PHE A 126 -3.92 -8.35 -4.93
C PHE A 126 -5.32 -8.63 -4.42
N ASP A 127 -5.72 -9.89 -4.45
CA ASP A 127 -6.87 -10.34 -3.68
C ASP A 127 -6.43 -10.46 -2.21
N THR A 128 -7.08 -9.71 -1.30
CA THR A 128 -6.65 -9.72 0.12
C THR A 128 -7.14 -10.94 0.88
N LEU A 129 -8.17 -11.63 0.37
CA LEU A 129 -8.90 -12.66 1.09
C LEU A 129 -8.34 -14.06 0.88
N LEU A 130 -7.90 -14.39 -0.35
CA LEU A 130 -7.87 -15.80 -0.73
C LEU A 130 -6.52 -16.45 -1.01
N ASN A 131 -5.46 -15.80 -1.48
CA ASN A 131 -4.18 -16.52 -1.64
C ASN A 131 -2.96 -15.60 -1.66
N ARG A 132 -1.81 -16.14 -1.26
CA ARG A 132 -0.48 -15.51 -1.24
C ARG A 132 0.05 -15.13 -2.65
N GLU A 133 -0.80 -15.11 -3.66
CA GLU A 133 -0.46 -14.97 -5.06
C GLU A 133 -0.98 -13.65 -5.60
N THR A 134 -0.12 -12.95 -6.35
CA THR A 134 -0.48 -11.76 -7.12
C THR A 134 -1.58 -12.13 -8.12
N ALA A 135 -2.77 -11.55 -7.99
CA ALA A 135 -3.91 -11.94 -8.80
C ALA A 135 -3.73 -11.50 -10.26
N ASN A 136 -3.29 -10.27 -10.52
CA ASN A 136 -3.09 -9.77 -11.89
C ASN A 136 -2.10 -8.58 -11.94
N VAL A 137 -1.27 -8.53 -12.98
CA VAL A 137 -0.41 -7.38 -13.34
C VAL A 137 -1.08 -6.59 -14.44
N LEU A 138 -1.60 -5.41 -14.14
CA LEU A 138 -2.06 -4.46 -15.15
C LEU A 138 -0.86 -3.61 -15.59
N SER A 139 -0.11 -4.13 -16.57
CA SER A 139 0.93 -3.38 -17.27
C SER A 139 0.26 -2.42 -18.27
N ALA A 140 -0.20 -1.30 -17.74
CA ALA A 140 -1.13 -0.44 -18.44
C ALA A 140 -0.49 0.38 -19.56
N HIS A 141 0.75 0.87 -19.38
CA HIS A 141 1.25 1.98 -20.19
C HIS A 141 2.76 2.14 -20.11
N GLY A 142 3.38 2.65 -21.19
CA GLY A 142 4.82 2.93 -21.23
C GLY A 142 5.25 4.14 -20.40
N ALA A 143 4.33 5.08 -20.18
CA ALA A 143 4.58 6.26 -19.35
C ALA A 143 4.36 5.97 -17.86
N PRO A 144 5.11 6.65 -16.96
CA PRO A 144 4.90 6.53 -15.53
C PRO A 144 3.50 6.91 -15.05
N VAL A 145 2.92 6.11 -14.15
CA VAL A 145 1.69 6.46 -13.40
C VAL A 145 2.01 7.60 -12.45
N THR A 146 1.16 8.63 -12.40
CA THR A 146 1.31 9.78 -11.51
C THR A 146 0.25 9.82 -10.42
N CYS A 147 -0.94 9.29 -10.70
CA CYS A 147 -2.04 9.19 -9.76
C CYS A 147 -2.96 8.01 -10.09
N ALA A 148 -3.69 7.52 -9.10
CA ALA A 148 -4.72 6.52 -9.31
C ALA A 148 -5.85 6.64 -8.28
N ASN A 149 -7.06 6.28 -8.68
CA ASN A 149 -8.22 6.22 -7.81
C ASN A 149 -9.15 5.06 -8.18
N ILE A 150 -9.98 4.64 -7.22
CA ILE A 150 -10.99 3.59 -7.43
C ILE A 150 -12.37 4.22 -7.35
N TYR A 151 -13.21 3.92 -8.33
CA TYR A 151 -14.59 4.36 -8.39
C TYR A 151 -15.49 3.18 -8.77
N GLY A 152 -16.22 2.63 -7.78
CA GLY A 152 -17.04 1.43 -7.97
C GLY A 152 -16.20 0.26 -8.46
N SER A 153 -16.59 -0.34 -9.58
CA SER A 153 -15.86 -1.43 -10.24
C SER A 153 -14.77 -0.93 -11.19
N SER A 154 -14.33 0.32 -11.10
CA SER A 154 -13.32 0.88 -12.02
C SER A 154 -12.10 1.45 -11.29
N ILE A 155 -10.93 1.33 -11.91
CA ILE A 155 -9.68 1.99 -11.53
C ILE A 155 -9.37 3.05 -12.57
N LEU A 156 -9.20 4.29 -12.13
CA LEU A 156 -8.72 5.38 -12.95
C LEU A 156 -7.23 5.58 -12.66
N MET A 157 -6.41 5.61 -13.70
CA MET A 157 -4.97 5.87 -13.60
C MET A 157 -4.56 7.02 -14.51
N GLY A 158 -3.95 8.05 -13.94
CA GLY A 158 -3.33 9.15 -14.68
C GLY A 158 -1.84 8.89 -14.89
N PHE A 159 -1.35 9.28 -16.06
CA PHE A 159 0.04 9.06 -16.47
C PHE A 159 0.76 10.37 -16.79
N SER A 160 2.09 10.33 -16.72
CA SER A 160 2.96 11.49 -16.94
C SER A 160 2.97 12.00 -18.38
N ASP A 161 2.50 11.21 -19.35
CA ASP A 161 2.31 11.65 -20.74
C ASP A 161 0.92 12.30 -20.98
N GLY A 162 0.20 12.63 -19.90
CA GLY A 162 -1.11 13.27 -19.96
C GLY A 162 -2.26 12.32 -20.30
N VAL A 163 -2.00 11.03 -20.49
CA VAL A 163 -3.05 10.02 -20.73
C VAL A 163 -3.69 9.64 -19.39
N MET A 164 -4.99 9.36 -19.41
CA MET A 164 -5.70 8.66 -18.33
C MET A 164 -6.24 7.35 -18.87
N LYS A 165 -6.21 6.27 -18.09
CA LYS A 165 -6.82 4.99 -18.46
C LYS A 165 -7.79 4.54 -17.39
N ILE A 166 -8.89 3.93 -17.83
CA ILE A 166 -9.91 3.36 -16.97
C ILE A 166 -9.89 1.85 -17.16
N PHE A 167 -9.78 1.13 -16.05
CA PHE A 167 -9.78 -0.33 -16.01
C PHE A 167 -11.00 -0.77 -15.24
N GLU A 168 -11.76 -1.70 -15.80
CA GLU A 168 -12.81 -2.35 -15.04
C GLU A 168 -12.22 -3.51 -14.21
N ILE A 169 -12.65 -3.60 -12.95
CA ILE A 169 -12.19 -4.56 -11.97
C ILE A 169 -12.98 -5.85 -12.21
N GLY A 170 -12.31 -6.88 -12.72
CA GLY A 170 -12.91 -8.21 -12.93
C GLY A 170 -13.00 -8.63 -14.39
N THR A 171 -12.87 -7.69 -15.33
CA THR A 171 -12.60 -8.03 -16.73
C THR A 171 -11.09 -8.22 -16.85
N GLU A 172 -10.67 -9.48 -16.88
CA GLU A 172 -9.26 -9.79 -17.10
C GLU A 172 -8.87 -9.23 -18.47
N SER A 173 -7.97 -8.24 -18.46
CA SER A 173 -6.99 -7.91 -19.51
C SER A 173 -7.23 -6.80 -20.56
N ILE A 174 -8.34 -6.05 -20.58
CA ILE A 174 -8.48 -4.95 -21.58
C ILE A 174 -8.97 -3.64 -20.94
N PRO A 175 -8.10 -2.62 -20.74
CA PRO A 175 -8.58 -1.29 -20.37
C PRO A 175 -9.43 -0.65 -21.46
N VAL A 176 -10.48 0.05 -21.05
CA VAL A 176 -11.14 1.02 -21.93
C VAL A 176 -10.27 2.27 -21.97
N ARG A 177 -9.66 2.56 -23.13
CA ARG A 177 -8.80 3.72 -23.31
C ARG A 177 -9.65 4.96 -23.59
N TYR A 178 -9.61 5.92 -22.67
CA TYR A 178 -10.12 7.27 -22.90
C TYR A 178 -8.94 8.23 -23.05
N GLN A 179 -8.76 8.84 -24.22
CA GLN A 179 -7.78 9.91 -24.38
C GLN A 179 -8.49 11.24 -24.18
N LEU A 180 -8.44 11.77 -22.96
CA LEU A 180 -8.82 13.15 -22.70
C LEU A 180 -7.68 14.05 -23.19
N GLN A 181 -7.82 14.62 -24.39
CA GLN A 181 -7.01 15.78 -24.76
C GLN A 181 -7.54 16.98 -23.99
N VAL A 182 -6.85 17.35 -22.91
CA VAL A 182 -7.07 18.67 -22.30
C VAL A 182 -6.51 19.69 -23.28
N GLN A 183 -7.37 20.28 -24.12
CA GLN A 183 -6.99 21.49 -24.85
C GLN A 183 -6.62 22.54 -23.79
N GLN A 184 -5.37 22.99 -23.79
CA GLN A 184 -5.01 24.20 -23.08
C GLN A 184 -5.92 25.30 -23.61
N ALA A 185 -6.84 25.78 -22.79
CA ALA A 185 -7.52 27.03 -23.07
C ALA A 185 -6.43 28.11 -23.05
N GLU A 186 -6.06 28.62 -24.22
CA GLU A 186 -5.29 29.84 -24.35
C GLU A 186 -6.06 30.92 -23.59
N ILE A 187 -5.57 31.30 -22.42
CA ILE A 187 -6.00 32.55 -21.79
C ILE A 187 -5.38 33.65 -22.66
N ARG A 188 -6.15 34.11 -23.64
CA ARG A 188 -5.82 35.31 -24.40
C ARG A 188 -5.90 36.49 -23.42
N SER A 189 -4.73 37.05 -23.11
CA SER A 189 -4.56 38.31 -22.38
C SER A 189 -5.18 39.48 -23.14
#